data_AF-A0A176FRP9-F1
#
_entry.id   AF-A0A176FRP9-F1
#
_cell.length_a   1.000
_cell.length_b   1.000
_cell.length_c   1.000
_cell.angle_alpha   90.00
_cell.angle_beta   90.00
_cell.angle_gamma   90.00
#
_symmetry.space_group_name_H-M   'P 1'
#
loop_
_entity.id
_entity.type
_entity.pdbx_description
1 polymer ?
#
loop_
_entity_poly.entity_id
_entity_poly.type
_entity_poly.pdbx_seq_one_letter_code
_entity_poly.pdbx_strand_id
1 'polypeptide(L)'
;MPDFFEVKRYKVTVERRKNKYDRMVSLSEAVVVVKIDGQKTLSVSESMDELGSDRGPVNALAKALAKDLGKYQSAIDDMRLVDFKVRITQGGTEAVTRVIIDSEDGAGRRWSTVGVSPNIVDASFEALLDAIAWKLLRDA
;
A
#
# COMPACT_ATOMS: atom_id res chain seq x y z
N MET A 1 -7.33 1.86 19.93
CA MET A 1 -7.80 1.07 18.78
C MET A 1 -7.21 -0.32 18.94
N PRO A 2 -7.91 -1.41 18.57
CA PRO A 2 -7.35 -2.76 18.69
C PRO A 2 -6.07 -2.90 17.86
N ASP A 3 -5.03 -3.53 18.41
CA ASP A 3 -3.80 -3.84 17.69
C ASP A 3 -4.00 -5.12 16.89
N PHE A 4 -4.62 -5.02 15.71
CA PHE A 4 -4.83 -6.18 14.84
C PHE A 4 -3.50 -6.81 14.41
N PHE A 5 -2.60 -5.97 13.89
CA PHE A 5 -1.26 -6.34 13.44
C PHE A 5 -0.32 -5.14 13.56
N GLU A 6 0.99 -5.42 13.57
CA GLU A 6 2.01 -4.39 13.65
C GLU A 6 2.95 -4.46 12.44
N VAL A 7 3.08 -3.38 11.68
CA VAL A 7 4.11 -3.30 10.64
C VAL A 7 5.45 -2.99 11.28
N LYS A 8 6.42 -3.90 11.14
CA LYS A 8 7.78 -3.74 11.67
C LYS A 8 8.69 -2.94 10.75
N ARG A 9 8.54 -3.12 9.44
CA ARG A 9 9.25 -2.36 8.41
C ARG A 9 8.59 -2.58 7.06
N TYR A 10 8.83 -1.64 6.16
CA TYR A 10 8.70 -1.88 4.73
C TYR A 10 9.95 -1.36 4.01
N LYS A 11 10.20 -1.89 2.81
CA LYS A 11 11.21 -1.40 1.88
C LYS A 11 10.58 -1.35 0.51
N VAL A 12 10.74 -0.24 -0.19
CA VAL A 12 10.34 -0.11 -1.60
C VAL A 12 11.58 0.19 -2.42
N THR A 13 11.70 -0.44 -3.58
CA THR A 13 12.82 -0.25 -4.52
C THR A 13 12.24 0.01 -5.90
N VAL A 14 12.79 1.01 -6.58
CA VAL A 14 12.47 1.32 -7.98
C VAL A 14 13.78 1.21 -8.76
N GLU A 15 13.86 0.24 -9.66
CA GLU A 15 14.98 0.07 -10.58
C GLU A 15 14.59 0.62 -11.95
N ARG A 16 15.42 1.49 -12.54
CA ARG A 16 15.33 1.86 -13.95
C ARG A 16 16.52 1.28 -14.68
N ARG A 17 16.26 0.40 -15.64
CA ARG A 17 17.32 -0.29 -16.41
C ARG A 17 16.98 -0.42 -17.88
N LYS A 18 17.99 -0.66 -18.71
CA LYS A 18 17.80 -1.08 -20.10
C LYS A 18 17.62 -2.59 -20.16
N ASN A 19 16.61 -3.05 -20.89
CA ASN A 19 16.43 -4.47 -21.15
C ASN A 19 17.34 -4.95 -22.30
N LYS A 20 17.24 -6.24 -22.67
CA LYS A 20 18.01 -6.84 -23.77
C LYS A 20 17.76 -6.22 -25.16
N TYR A 21 16.76 -5.37 -25.30
CA TYR A 21 16.40 -4.65 -26.53
C TYR A 21 16.76 -3.16 -26.45
N ASP A 22 17.62 -2.76 -25.51
CA ASP A 22 18.02 -1.37 -25.23
C ASP A 22 16.87 -0.45 -24.82
N ARG A 23 15.71 -0.99 -24.45
CA ARG A 23 14.54 -0.21 -24.00
C ARG A 23 14.62 0.03 -22.51
N MET A 24 14.39 1.29 -22.11
CA MET A 24 14.23 1.65 -20.70
C MET A 24 12.98 0.98 -20.13
N VAL A 25 13.16 0.25 -19.04
CA VAL A 25 12.09 -0.35 -18.24
C VAL A 25 12.25 0.09 -16.79
N SER A 26 11.13 0.20 -16.08
CA SER A 26 11.08 0.45 -14.63
C SER A 26 10.55 -0.81 -13.94
N LEU A 27 11.12 -1.18 -12.80
CA LEU A 27 10.66 -2.28 -11.97
C LEU A 27 10.51 -1.75 -10.54
N SER A 28 9.29 -1.79 -10.02
CA SER A 28 9.00 -1.43 -8.65
C SER A 28 8.73 -2.68 -7.81
N GLU A 29 9.43 -2.81 -6.70
CA GLU A 29 9.32 -3.92 -5.76
C GLU A 29 9.10 -3.40 -4.34
N ALA A 30 8.36 -4.16 -3.55
CA ALA A 30 8.16 -3.86 -2.14
C ALA A 30 8.28 -5.11 -1.26
N VAL A 31 8.86 -4.92 -0.09
CA VAL A 31 8.92 -5.89 1.00
C VAL A 31 8.22 -5.29 2.20
N VAL A 32 7.28 -6.01 2.81
CA VAL A 32 6.60 -5.62 4.04
C VAL A 32 6.80 -6.71 5.09
N VAL A 33 7.16 -6.32 6.31
CA VAL A 33 7.25 -7.23 7.44
C VAL A 33 6.16 -6.87 8.44
N VAL A 34 5.21 -7.79 8.61
CA VAL A 34 4.09 -7.64 9.54
C VAL A 34 4.28 -8.61 10.71
N LYS A 35 3.85 -8.22 11.91
CA LYS A 35 3.77 -9.07 13.09
C LYS A 35 2.30 -9.24 13.50
N ILE A 36 1.85 -10.49 13.60
CA ILE A 36 0.49 -10.88 13.99
C ILE A 36 0.59 -11.96 15.07
N ASP A 37 -0.09 -11.78 16.20
CA ASP A 37 -0.10 -12.72 17.33
C ASP A 37 1.31 -13.20 17.75
N GLY A 38 2.30 -12.30 17.70
CA GLY A 38 3.70 -12.63 18.05
C GLY A 38 4.55 -13.14 16.88
N GLN A 39 3.93 -13.62 15.80
CA GLN A 39 4.62 -14.18 14.63
C GLN A 39 4.92 -13.11 13.60
N LYS A 40 6.12 -13.16 12.99
CA LYS A 40 6.53 -12.25 11.93
C LYS A 40 6.39 -12.92 10.58
N THR A 41 5.76 -12.21 9.65
CA THR A 41 5.60 -12.61 8.26
C THR A 41 6.30 -11.59 7.35
N LEU A 42 6.93 -12.08 6.29
CA LEU A 42 7.56 -11.26 5.27
C LEU A 42 6.84 -11.46 3.94
N SER A 43 6.33 -10.37 3.38
CA SER A 43 5.63 -10.35 2.11
C SER A 43 6.43 -9.56 1.08
N VAL A 44 6.62 -10.15 -0.10
CA VAL A 44 7.29 -9.51 -1.25
C VAL A 44 6.32 -9.44 -2.42
N SER A 45 6.31 -8.30 -3.11
CA SER A 45 5.54 -8.08 -4.32
C SER A 45 6.25 -7.16 -5.32
N GLU A 46 6.02 -7.43 -6.60
CA GLU A 46 6.38 -6.55 -7.71
C GLU A 46 5.14 -5.78 -8.19
N SER A 47 5.35 -4.65 -8.85
CA SER A 47 4.24 -3.82 -9.33
C SER A 47 3.77 -4.13 -10.76
N MET A 48 4.26 -5.20 -11.40
CA MET A 48 3.85 -5.55 -12.76
C MET A 48 2.35 -5.84 -12.85
N ASP A 49 1.70 -5.32 -13.90
CA ASP A 49 0.35 -5.70 -14.30
C ASP A 49 0.37 -6.86 -15.31
N GLU A 50 -0.82 -7.33 -15.71
CA GLU A 50 -0.99 -8.44 -16.66
C GLU A 50 -0.39 -8.16 -18.05
N LEU A 51 -0.18 -6.89 -18.39
CA LEU A 51 0.42 -6.44 -19.63
C LEU A 51 1.95 -6.27 -19.50
N GLY A 52 2.53 -6.62 -18.33
CA GLY A 52 3.95 -6.49 -18.04
C GLY A 52 4.38 -5.03 -17.84
N SER A 53 3.46 -4.14 -17.49
CA SER A 53 3.74 -2.73 -17.21
C SER A 53 3.84 -2.48 -15.70
N ASP A 54 4.89 -1.78 -15.30
CA ASP A 54 5.10 -1.38 -13.91
C ASP A 54 4.07 -0.33 -13.48
N ARG A 55 3.31 -0.62 -12.43
CA ARG A 55 2.32 0.30 -11.84
C ARG A 55 2.89 1.19 -10.73
N GLY A 56 4.19 1.09 -10.47
CA GLY A 56 4.93 1.93 -9.55
C GLY A 56 5.05 1.43 -8.10
N PRO A 57 5.86 2.13 -7.29
CA PRO A 57 6.24 1.72 -5.94
C PRO A 57 5.07 1.53 -4.97
N VAL A 58 4.06 2.40 -5.04
CA VAL A 58 2.89 2.35 -4.16
C VAL A 58 2.03 1.11 -4.45
N ASN A 59 1.93 0.69 -5.71
CA ASN A 59 1.19 -0.51 -6.07
C ASN A 59 1.90 -1.79 -5.59
N ALA A 60 3.23 -1.89 -5.77
CA ALA A 60 4.01 -2.97 -5.16
C ALA A 60 3.81 -3.02 -3.64
N LEU A 61 3.85 -1.87 -2.97
CA LEU A 61 3.69 -1.78 -1.52
C LEU A 61 2.29 -2.24 -1.07
N ALA A 62 1.24 -1.78 -1.74
CA ALA A 62 -0.13 -2.19 -1.45
C ALA A 62 -0.33 -3.71 -1.63
N LYS A 63 0.19 -4.27 -2.74
CA LYS A 63 0.15 -5.71 -3.00
C LYS A 63 0.93 -6.50 -1.95
N ALA A 64 2.12 -6.03 -1.56
CA ALA A 64 2.93 -6.69 -0.53
C ALA A 64 2.23 -6.68 0.83
N LEU A 65 1.59 -5.56 1.21
CA LEU A 65 0.84 -5.44 2.46
C LEU A 65 -0.38 -6.37 2.50
N ALA A 66 -1.15 -6.43 1.40
CA ALA A 66 -2.39 -7.21 1.34
C ALA A 66 -2.18 -8.73 1.19
N LYS A 67 -0.95 -9.19 0.93
CA LYS A 67 -0.64 -10.57 0.56
C LYS A 67 -0.72 -11.57 1.70
N ASP A 68 -0.36 -11.16 2.92
CA ASP A 68 -0.33 -12.08 4.06
C ASP A 68 -0.60 -11.33 5.37
N LEU A 69 -1.88 -11.17 5.68
CA LEU A 69 -2.37 -10.65 6.96
C LEU A 69 -2.91 -11.77 7.88
N GLY A 70 -2.49 -13.03 7.64
CA GLY A 70 -2.81 -14.17 8.49
C GLY A 70 -4.32 -14.35 8.69
N LYS A 71 -4.77 -14.41 9.96
CA LYS A 71 -6.18 -14.63 10.33
C LYS A 71 -7.14 -13.53 9.82
N TYR A 72 -6.63 -12.38 9.41
CA TYR A 72 -7.42 -11.28 8.89
C TYR A 72 -7.58 -11.29 7.36
N GLN A 73 -6.93 -12.22 6.67
CA GLN A 73 -6.90 -12.25 5.20
C GLN A 73 -8.32 -12.28 4.60
N SER A 74 -9.18 -13.17 5.09
CA SER A 74 -10.56 -13.30 4.61
C SER A 74 -11.42 -12.05 4.82
N ALA A 75 -11.06 -11.19 5.79
CA ALA A 75 -11.77 -9.95 6.05
C ALA A 75 -11.39 -8.84 5.07
N ILE A 76 -10.28 -8.96 4.34
CA ILE A 76 -9.82 -7.93 3.40
C ILE A 76 -9.80 -8.38 1.94
N ASP A 77 -10.08 -9.66 1.67
CA ASP A 77 -10.05 -10.23 0.31
C ASP A 77 -11.07 -9.56 -0.63
N ASP A 78 -12.17 -9.03 -0.09
CA ASP A 78 -13.20 -8.31 -0.84
C ASP A 78 -12.96 -6.79 -0.93
N MET A 79 -11.90 -6.29 -0.28
CA MET A 79 -11.56 -4.87 -0.24
C MET A 79 -10.80 -4.46 -1.51
N ARG A 80 -11.22 -3.35 -2.11
CA ARG A 80 -10.55 -2.75 -3.27
C ARG A 80 -10.40 -1.24 -3.11
N LEU A 81 -9.29 -0.72 -3.60
CA LEU A 81 -9.07 0.71 -3.73
C LEU A 81 -9.83 1.20 -4.97
N VAL A 82 -10.72 2.17 -4.79
CA VAL A 82 -11.56 2.72 -5.87
C VAL A 82 -11.13 4.13 -6.29
N ASP A 83 -10.40 4.85 -5.46
CA ASP A 83 -9.80 6.14 -5.83
C ASP A 83 -8.50 6.39 -5.05
N PHE A 84 -7.60 7.13 -5.67
CA PHE A 84 -6.30 7.50 -5.11
C PHE A 84 -5.97 8.94 -5.50
N LYS A 85 -6.02 9.85 -4.52
CA LYS A 85 -5.81 11.29 -4.73
C LYS A 85 -4.59 11.77 -3.96
N VAL A 86 -3.70 12.48 -4.65
CA VAL A 86 -2.55 13.13 -4.04
C VAL A 86 -2.73 14.64 -4.07
N ARG A 87 -2.52 15.28 -2.93
CA ARG A 87 -2.49 16.74 -2.78
C ARG A 87 -1.15 17.12 -2.17
N ILE A 88 -0.44 18.05 -2.81
CA ILE A 88 0.75 18.66 -2.23
C ILE A 88 0.29 19.95 -1.55
N THR A 89 0.57 20.06 -0.26
CA THR A 89 0.28 21.25 0.55
C THR A 89 1.60 21.88 0.97
N GLN A 90 1.61 23.21 1.09
CA GLN A 90 2.82 24.00 1.37
C GLN A 90 3.83 23.97 0.21
N GLY A 91 4.55 25.07 -0.01
CA GLY A 91 5.43 25.27 -1.16
C GLY A 91 6.91 25.23 -0.76
N GLY A 92 7.77 24.92 -1.74
CA GLY A 92 9.23 24.85 -1.51
C GLY A 92 9.68 23.57 -0.83
N THR A 93 10.73 23.64 -0.02
CA THR A 93 11.34 22.47 0.66
C THR A 93 10.49 21.89 1.79
N GLU A 94 9.44 22.60 2.22
CA GLU A 94 8.52 22.19 3.27
C GLU A 94 7.23 21.56 2.71
N ALA A 95 7.22 21.19 1.42
CA ALA A 95 6.07 20.56 0.81
C ALA A 95 5.70 19.26 1.53
N VAL A 96 4.45 19.17 1.98
CA VAL A 96 3.88 17.99 2.62
C VAL A 96 2.92 17.32 1.64
N THR A 97 3.07 16.01 1.47
CA THR A 97 2.18 15.21 0.64
C THR A 97 1.02 14.67 1.48
N ARG A 98 -0.20 14.94 1.04
CA ARG A 98 -1.43 14.33 1.56
C ARG A 98 -1.95 13.33 0.54
N VAL A 99 -2.10 12.08 0.96
CA VAL A 99 -2.67 11.00 0.15
C VAL A 99 -4.04 10.66 0.71
N ILE A 100 -5.05 10.62 -0.15
CA ILE A 100 -6.41 10.21 0.18
C ILE A 100 -6.71 8.94 -0.61
N ILE A 101 -7.12 7.89 0.08
CA ILE A 101 -7.51 6.60 -0.51
C ILE A 101 -8.98 6.38 -0.24
N ASP A 102 -9.75 6.19 -1.32
CA ASP A 102 -11.13 5.74 -1.22
C ASP A 102 -11.15 4.23 -1.45
N SER A 103 -11.77 3.49 -0.52
CA SER A 103 -11.87 2.03 -0.54
C SER A 103 -13.33 1.59 -0.54
N GLU A 104 -13.58 0.42 -1.12
CA GLU A 104 -14.89 -0.22 -1.19
C GLU A 104 -14.74 -1.71 -0.90
N ASP A 105 -15.72 -2.33 -0.26
CA ASP A 105 -15.79 -3.77 -0.06
C ASP A 105 -16.83 -4.46 -0.97
N GLY A 106 -16.92 -5.80 -0.88
CA GLY A 106 -17.81 -6.60 -1.73
C GLY A 106 -19.30 -6.32 -1.51
N ALA A 107 -19.67 -5.66 -0.41
CA ALA A 107 -21.03 -5.21 -0.13
C ALA A 107 -21.31 -3.78 -0.65
N GLY A 108 -20.36 -3.17 -1.37
CA GLY A 108 -20.48 -1.81 -1.92
C GLY A 108 -20.30 -0.70 -0.89
N ARG A 109 -19.80 -1.03 0.32
CA ARG A 109 -19.68 -0.07 1.41
C ARG A 109 -18.37 0.68 1.22
N ARG A 110 -18.41 2.02 1.26
CA ARG A 110 -17.26 2.89 0.97
C ARG A 110 -16.74 3.62 2.20
N TRP A 111 -15.43 3.83 2.23
CA TRP A 111 -14.75 4.67 3.23
C TRP A 111 -13.51 5.33 2.63
N SER A 112 -13.06 6.40 3.29
CA SER A 112 -11.89 7.17 2.87
C SER A 112 -10.91 7.27 4.02
N THR A 113 -9.62 7.13 3.71
CA THR A 113 -8.51 7.30 4.67
C THR A 113 -7.49 8.28 4.13
N VAL A 114 -6.71 8.87 5.04
CA VAL A 114 -5.77 9.95 4.71
C VAL A 114 -4.45 9.72 5.41
N GLY A 115 -3.35 9.76 4.65
CA GLY A 115 -2.00 9.78 5.17
C GLY A 115 -1.29 11.07 4.79
N VAL A 116 -0.41 11.56 5.65
CA VAL A 116 0.23 12.88 5.50
C VAL A 116 1.70 12.79 5.87
N SER A 117 2.57 12.93 4.87
CA SER A 117 4.01 12.87 5.05
C SER A 117 4.74 13.68 3.99
N PRO A 118 5.94 14.22 4.27
CA PRO A 118 6.83 14.74 3.23
C PRO A 118 7.15 13.70 2.15
N ASN A 119 7.11 12.41 2.49
CA ASN A 119 7.33 11.30 1.57
C ASN A 119 5.99 10.70 1.10
N ILE A 120 5.79 10.67 -0.22
CA ILE A 120 4.59 10.09 -0.84
C ILE A 120 4.39 8.61 -0.52
N VAL A 121 5.47 7.83 -0.38
CA VAL A 121 5.40 6.40 -0.07
C VAL A 121 4.87 6.22 1.35
N ASP A 122 5.39 7.00 2.30
CA ASP A 122 4.97 6.97 3.70
C ASP A 122 3.50 7.40 3.83
N ALA A 123 3.12 8.53 3.21
CA ALA A 123 1.74 9.01 3.20
C ALA A 123 0.78 7.99 2.58
N SER A 124 1.19 7.30 1.52
CA SER A 124 0.38 6.24 0.91
C SER A 124 0.25 5.03 1.83
N PHE A 125 1.33 4.66 2.51
CA PHE A 125 1.35 3.52 3.41
C PHE A 125 0.48 3.72 4.64
N GLU A 126 0.54 4.91 5.25
CA GLU A 126 -0.35 5.31 6.35
C GLU A 126 -1.83 5.20 5.94
N ALA A 127 -2.20 5.80 4.80
CA ALA A 127 -3.58 5.73 4.31
C ALA A 127 -4.04 4.29 4.05
N LEU A 128 -3.16 3.43 3.50
CA LEU A 128 -3.44 2.01 3.26
C LEU A 128 -3.67 1.24 4.57
N LEU A 129 -2.81 1.46 5.57
CA LEU A 129 -2.95 0.82 6.88
C LEU A 129 -4.25 1.21 7.56
N ASP A 130 -4.58 2.51 7.56
CA ASP A 130 -5.83 3.00 8.12
C ASP A 130 -7.03 2.39 7.38
N ALA A 131 -6.95 2.21 6.05
CA ALA A 131 -8.04 1.63 5.27
C ALA A 131 -8.30 0.17 5.67
N ILE A 132 -7.24 -0.62 5.83
CA ILE A 132 -7.32 -2.01 6.29
C ILE A 132 -7.82 -2.05 7.73
N ALA A 133 -7.25 -1.25 8.63
CA ALA A 133 -7.61 -1.26 10.04
C ALA A 133 -9.08 -0.85 10.25
N TRP A 134 -9.60 0.08 9.45
CA TRP A 134 -11.02 0.44 9.46
C TRP A 134 -11.91 -0.73 9.04
N LYS A 135 -11.55 -1.46 7.97
CA LYS A 135 -12.28 -2.65 7.51
C LYS A 135 -12.28 -3.74 8.60
N LEU A 136 -11.14 -4.01 9.22
CA LEU A 136 -11.04 -4.97 10.31
C LEU A 136 -11.83 -4.56 11.55
N LEU A 137 -11.79 -3.27 11.93
CA LEU A 137 -12.56 -2.76 13.06
C LEU A 137 -14.08 -2.88 12.84
N ARG A 138 -14.52 -2.73 11.60
CA ARG A 138 -15.93 -2.80 11.23
C ARG A 138 -16.46 -4.22 11.19
N ASP A 139 -15.67 -5.16 10.67
CA ASP A 139 -16.08 -6.55 10.48
C ASP A 139 -15.76 -7.44 11.69
N ALA A 140 -15.05 -6.91 12.69
CA ALA A 140 -14.85 -7.52 14.01
C ALA A 140 -16.12 -7.46 14.88
#